data_AF-A0A522F7F6-F1
#
_entry.id   AF-A0A522F7F6-F1
#
_cell.length_a   1.000
_cell.length_b   1.000
_cell.length_c   1.000
_cell.angle_alpha   90.00
_cell.angle_beta   90.00
_cell.angle_gamma   90.00
#
_symmetry.space_group_name_H-M   'P 1'
#
loop_
_entity.id
_entity.type
_entity.pdbx_description
1 polymer ?
#
loop_
_entity_poly.entity_id
_entity_poly.type
_entity_poly.pdbx_seq_one_letter_code
_entity_poly.pdbx_strand_id
1 'polypeptide(L)'
;MTKLNKNIIWIFFALIIISTIYLTINGFESNEVDYVSIGNLIILALTLLVLLQYAYDTNRLANITQDYNLTPNIMHKLSSALLSSDEYDIGFDLLNQSSFYVKAFVNIELKCYNDNINIPNDVYCGKRPWILPPNAFVHGHFRLNDNLLKSSNRTIAELKQKGEDINTLSMKVNINCTSI
;
A
#
# COMPACT_ATOMS: atom_id res chain seq x y z
N MET A 1 12.26 -1.67 -18.84
CA MET A 1 13.54 -1.40 -18.14
C MET A 1 14.22 -2.73 -17.88
N THR A 2 15.39 -2.98 -18.45
CA THR A 2 16.13 -4.23 -18.27
C THR A 2 16.85 -4.21 -16.91
N LYS A 3 16.63 -5.25 -16.10
CA LYS A 3 17.25 -5.39 -14.79
C LYS A 3 18.78 -5.48 -14.96
N LEU A 4 19.51 -4.46 -14.50
CA LEU A 4 20.96 -4.43 -14.60
C LEU A 4 21.54 -5.59 -13.76
N ASN A 5 22.14 -6.56 -14.42
CA ASN A 5 22.65 -7.77 -13.76
C ASN A 5 23.88 -7.41 -12.92
N LYS A 6 23.87 -7.79 -11.64
CA LYS A 6 24.99 -7.61 -10.69
C LYS A 6 26.30 -8.12 -11.28
N ASN A 7 26.28 -9.21 -12.06
CA ASN A 7 27.47 -9.78 -12.67
C ASN A 7 28.10 -8.86 -13.73
N ILE A 8 27.28 -8.11 -14.49
CA ILE A 8 27.77 -7.17 -15.50
C ILE A 8 28.54 -6.03 -14.83
N ILE A 9 28.06 -5.55 -13.69
CA ILE A 9 28.69 -4.46 -12.92
C ILE A 9 30.07 -4.89 -12.41
N TRP A 10 30.19 -6.10 -11.84
CA TRP A 10 31.48 -6.63 -11.40
C TRP A 10 32.49 -6.78 -12.54
N ILE A 11 32.03 -7.12 -13.75
CA ILE A 11 32.89 -7.17 -14.94
C ILE A 11 33.42 -5.77 -15.29
N PHE A 12 32.57 -4.73 -15.23
CA PHE A 12 33.02 -3.35 -15.45
C PHE A 12 34.03 -2.87 -14.39
N PHE A 13 33.79 -3.19 -13.11
CA PHE A 13 34.76 -2.91 -12.03
C PHE A 13 36.12 -3.56 -12.33
N ALA A 14 36.12 -4.84 -12.71
CA ALA A 14 37.34 -5.57 -13.04
C ALA A 14 38.07 -4.94 -14.24
N LEU A 15 37.35 -4.56 -15.30
CA LEU A 15 37.93 -3.92 -16.48
C LEU A 15 38.58 -2.57 -16.15
N ILE A 16 37.94 -1.73 -15.33
CA ILE A 16 38.50 -0.44 -14.92
C ILE A 16 39.80 -0.66 -14.15
N ILE A 17 39.80 -1.57 -13.17
CA ILE A 17 40.99 -1.90 -12.37
C ILE A 17 42.12 -2.44 -13.25
N ILE A 18 41.83 -3.41 -14.11
CA ILE A 18 42.83 -4.01 -15.01
C ILE A 18 43.41 -2.94 -15.95
N SER A 19 42.59 -2.08 -16.54
CA SER A 19 43.08 -1.03 -17.44
C SER A 19 43.95 0.00 -16.70
N THR A 20 43.58 0.35 -15.46
CA THR A 20 44.32 1.30 -14.62
C THR A 20 45.69 0.73 -14.25
N ILE A 21 45.74 -0.54 -13.83
CA ILE A 21 47.01 -1.23 -13.51
C ILE A 21 47.89 -1.34 -14.76
N TYR A 22 47.32 -1.77 -15.89
CA TYR A 22 48.05 -1.92 -17.16
C TYR A 22 48.68 -0.60 -17.63
N LEU A 23 47.89 0.48 -17.65
CA LEU A 23 48.36 1.80 -18.07
C LEU A 23 49.40 2.37 -17.10
N THR A 24 49.25 2.11 -15.81
CA THR A 24 50.21 2.56 -14.80
C THR A 24 51.56 1.84 -14.94
N ILE A 25 51.56 0.51 -15.10
CA ILE A 25 52.80 -0.28 -15.30
C ILE A 25 53.53 0.16 -16.57
N ASN A 26 52.83 0.27 -17.70
CA ASN A 26 53.44 0.69 -18.96
C ASN A 26 53.95 2.15 -18.89
N GLY A 27 53.24 3.03 -18.16
CA GLY A 27 53.68 4.40 -17.93
C GLY A 27 54.94 4.50 -17.07
N PHE A 28 55.19 3.54 -16.18
CA PHE A 28 56.43 3.45 -15.42
C PHE A 28 57.62 2.89 -16.22
N GLU A 29 57.38 2.04 -17.22
CA GLU A 29 58.43 1.49 -18.08
C GLU A 29 58.93 2.50 -19.14
N SER A 30 58.09 3.46 -19.54
CA SER A 30 58.53 4.58 -20.36
C SER A 30 59.41 5.52 -19.53
N ASN A 31 60.68 5.73 -19.93
CA ASN A 31 61.69 6.55 -19.24
C ASN A 31 61.33 8.05 -19.06
N GLU A 32 60.11 8.47 -19.38
CA GLU A 32 59.54 9.80 -19.12
C GLU A 32 58.28 9.65 -18.28
N VAL A 33 58.45 9.31 -16.99
CA VAL A 33 57.33 9.11 -16.07
C VAL A 33 56.74 10.46 -15.65
N ASP A 34 55.66 10.89 -16.30
CA ASP A 34 54.84 12.00 -15.83
C ASP A 34 53.92 11.55 -14.69
N TYR A 35 54.42 11.68 -13.46
CA TYR A 35 53.68 11.36 -12.23
C TYR A 35 52.34 12.08 -12.11
N VAL A 36 52.17 13.26 -12.73
CA VAL A 36 50.91 14.00 -12.71
C VAL A 36 49.85 13.28 -13.55
N SER A 37 50.23 12.78 -14.72
CA SER A 37 49.34 12.00 -15.59
C SER A 37 48.89 10.69 -14.94
N ILE A 38 49.81 9.98 -14.26
CA ILE A 38 49.46 8.75 -13.50
C ILE A 38 48.50 9.08 -12.34
N GLY A 39 48.77 10.16 -11.59
CA GLY A 39 47.89 10.61 -10.52
C GLY A 39 46.48 10.96 -11.01
N ASN A 40 46.37 11.67 -12.14
CA ASN A 40 45.08 11.99 -12.77
C ASN A 40 44.32 10.74 -13.21
N LEU A 41 45.01 9.75 -13.76
CA LEU A 41 44.41 8.48 -14.19
C LEU A 41 43.81 7.72 -12.99
N ILE A 42 44.54 7.66 -11.88
CA ILE A 42 44.04 7.05 -10.63
C ILE A 42 42.80 7.78 -10.11
N ILE A 43 42.83 9.11 -10.08
CA ILE A 43 41.68 9.93 -9.64
C ILE A 43 40.46 9.69 -10.52
N LEU A 44 40.64 9.66 -11.85
CA LEU A 44 39.56 9.38 -12.80
C LEU A 44 38.99 7.98 -12.62
N ALA A 45 39.85 6.97 -12.44
CA ALA A 45 39.43 5.59 -12.18
C ALA A 45 38.60 5.51 -10.89
N LEU A 46 39.07 6.08 -9.78
CA LEU A 46 38.32 6.10 -8.51
C LEU A 46 36.99 6.83 -8.65
N THR A 47 36.97 7.97 -9.34
CA THR A 47 35.75 8.74 -9.59
C THR A 47 34.74 7.92 -10.40
N LEU A 48 35.19 7.21 -11.43
CA LEU A 48 34.35 6.34 -12.24
C LEU A 48 33.75 5.19 -11.41
N LEU A 49 34.53 4.58 -10.51
CA LEU A 49 34.05 3.53 -9.62
C LEU A 49 32.95 4.04 -8.67
N VAL A 50 33.14 5.24 -8.10
CA VAL A 50 32.14 5.88 -7.22
C VAL A 50 30.85 6.18 -8.00
N LEU A 51 30.95 6.74 -9.21
CA LEU A 51 29.79 7.03 -10.06
C LEU A 51 29.04 5.75 -10.44
N LEU A 52 29.76 4.68 -10.77
CA LEU A 52 29.17 3.40 -11.13
C LEU A 52 28.41 2.77 -9.96
N GLN A 53 28.98 2.84 -8.75
CA GLN A 53 28.33 2.39 -7.52
C GLN A 53 27.08 3.23 -7.22
N TYR A 54 27.18 4.56 -7.32
CA TYR A 54 26.06 5.47 -7.11
C TYR A 54 24.91 5.21 -8.08
N ALA A 55 25.21 5.00 -9.37
CA ALA A 55 24.21 4.66 -10.38
C ALA A 55 23.54 3.32 -10.09
N TYR A 56 24.30 2.32 -9.63
CA TYR A 56 23.76 1.03 -9.22
C TYR A 56 22.82 1.15 -8.02
N ASP A 57 23.22 1.86 -6.97
CA ASP A 57 22.39 2.03 -5.77
C ASP A 57 21.12 2.82 -6.09
N THR A 58 21.21 3.86 -6.93
CA THR A 58 20.05 4.62 -7.40
C THR A 58 19.08 3.75 -8.19
N ASN A 59 19.59 2.93 -9.12
CA ASN A 59 18.75 2.00 -9.88
C ASN A 59 18.14 0.92 -8.97
N ARG A 60 18.89 0.40 -8.00
CA ARG A 60 18.36 -0.55 -7.02
C ARG A 60 17.21 0.04 -6.22
N LEU A 61 17.38 1.26 -5.72
CA LEU A 61 16.34 1.98 -4.99
C LEU A 61 15.12 2.23 -5.86
N ALA A 62 15.31 2.70 -7.10
CA ALA A 62 14.22 2.92 -8.04
C ALA A 62 13.42 1.64 -8.33
N ASN A 63 14.11 0.50 -8.52
CA ASN A 63 13.45 -0.79 -8.73
C ASN A 63 12.72 -1.27 -7.46
N ILE A 64 13.30 -1.07 -6.27
CA ILE A 64 12.62 -1.36 -5.00
C ILE A 64 11.34 -0.50 -4.90
N THR A 65 11.43 0.80 -5.18
CA THR A 65 10.26 1.69 -5.14
C THR A 65 9.18 1.31 -6.17
N GLN A 66 9.54 0.73 -7.31
CA GLN A 66 8.59 0.20 -8.30
C GLN A 66 7.98 -1.15 -7.89
N ASP A 67 8.77 -2.04 -7.28
CA ASP A 67 8.32 -3.36 -6.84
C ASP A 67 7.44 -3.28 -5.58
N TYR A 68 7.69 -2.30 -4.70
CA TYR A 68 6.75 -1.91 -3.64
C TYR A 68 5.65 -1.02 -4.23
N ASN A 69 4.79 -1.60 -5.07
CA ASN A 69 3.46 -1.03 -5.23
C ASN A 69 2.81 -1.02 -3.85
N LEU A 70 2.79 0.14 -3.20
CA LEU A 70 2.09 0.42 -1.94
C LEU A 70 0.58 0.40 -2.18
N THR A 71 0.09 -0.64 -2.86
CA THR A 71 -1.33 -0.85 -3.09
C THR A 71 -1.91 -1.30 -1.75
N PRO A 72 -2.76 -0.48 -1.12
CA PRO A 72 -3.42 -0.89 0.10
C PRO A 72 -4.25 -2.15 -0.15
N ASN A 73 -4.10 -3.15 0.71
CA ASN A 73 -4.90 -4.36 0.67
C ASN A 73 -5.74 -4.43 1.95
N ILE A 74 -7.04 -4.19 1.79
CA ILE A 74 -8.01 -4.21 2.88
C ILE A 74 -9.00 -5.33 2.64
N MET A 75 -9.12 -6.23 3.61
CA MET A 75 -10.24 -7.16 3.70
C MET A 75 -11.31 -6.60 4.65
N HIS A 76 -12.57 -6.91 4.37
CA HIS A 76 -13.67 -6.52 5.23
C HIS A 76 -14.60 -7.70 5.51
N LYS A 77 -15.28 -7.63 6.65
CA LYS A 77 -16.32 -8.59 7.04
C LYS A 77 -17.49 -7.83 7.66
N LEU A 78 -18.69 -8.25 7.28
CA LEU A 78 -19.93 -7.78 7.87
C LEU A 78 -20.52 -8.85 8.78
N SER A 79 -21.11 -8.42 9.87
CA SER A 79 -21.89 -9.27 10.77
C SER A 79 -23.14 -8.53 11.23
N SER A 80 -24.18 -9.29 11.52
CA SER A 80 -25.40 -8.78 12.14
C SER A 80 -25.80 -9.73 13.26
N ALA A 81 -26.07 -9.19 14.44
CA ALA A 81 -26.56 -9.93 15.59
C ALA A 81 -27.85 -9.28 16.08
N LEU A 82 -28.83 -10.08 16.47
CA LEU A 82 -30.03 -9.57 17.12
C LEU A 82 -29.71 -9.31 18.60
N LEU A 83 -29.82 -8.06 19.04
CA LEU A 83 -29.61 -7.68 20.45
C LEU A 83 -30.88 -7.85 21.28
N SER A 84 -32.03 -7.48 20.71
CA SER A 84 -33.32 -7.46 21.41
C SER A 84 -34.51 -7.65 20.46
N SER A 85 -35.74 -7.54 20.99
CA SER A 85 -36.96 -7.55 20.18
C SER A 85 -36.96 -6.48 19.08
N ASP A 86 -36.26 -5.37 19.29
CA ASP A 86 -36.44 -4.15 18.48
C ASP A 86 -35.10 -3.58 17.97
N GLU A 87 -34.01 -4.35 18.06
CA GLU A 87 -32.67 -3.85 17.70
C GLU A 87 -31.75 -4.95 17.16
N TYR A 88 -31.08 -4.64 16.05
CA TYR A 88 -29.94 -5.39 15.52
C TYR A 88 -28.64 -4.63 15.79
N ASP A 89 -27.59 -5.32 16.21
CA ASP A 89 -26.22 -4.83 16.14
C ASP A 89 -25.64 -5.20 14.78
N ILE A 90 -25.14 -4.21 14.05
CA ILE A 90 -24.41 -4.42 12.81
C ILE A 90 -22.93 -4.20 13.10
N GLY A 91 -22.14 -5.25 12.97
CA GLY A 91 -20.69 -5.23 13.09
C GLY A 91 -20.01 -5.13 11.73
N PHE A 92 -18.92 -4.38 11.70
CA PHE A 92 -18.06 -4.22 10.53
C PHE A 92 -16.59 -4.29 10.95
N ASP A 93 -15.91 -5.29 10.41
CA ASP A 93 -14.47 -5.50 10.63
C ASP A 93 -13.70 -5.11 9.37
N LEU A 94 -12.61 -4.36 9.57
CA LEU A 94 -11.60 -4.12 8.57
C LEU A 94 -10.27 -4.74 8.99
N LEU A 95 -9.62 -5.44 8.06
CA LEU A 95 -8.26 -5.93 8.20
C LEU A 95 -7.37 -5.26 7.17
N ASN A 96 -6.34 -4.56 7.64
CA ASN A 96 -5.25 -4.13 6.78
C ASN A 96 -4.23 -5.26 6.62
N GLN A 97 -4.14 -5.84 5.43
CA GLN A 97 -3.16 -6.89 5.10
C GLN A 97 -1.84 -6.34 4.57
N SER A 98 -1.72 -5.01 4.45
CA SER A 98 -0.49 -4.35 4.03
C SER A 98 0.48 -4.20 5.20
N SER A 99 1.76 -4.07 4.86
CA SER A 99 2.86 -3.84 5.81
C SER A 99 3.02 -2.37 6.24
N PHE A 100 2.11 -1.49 5.83
CA PHE A 100 2.13 -0.05 6.05
C PHE A 100 0.76 0.46 6.53
N TYR A 101 0.71 1.69 7.04
CA TYR A 101 -0.54 2.31 7.49
C TYR A 101 -1.45 2.62 6.31
N VAL A 102 -2.74 2.39 6.48
CA VAL A 102 -3.73 2.67 5.44
C VAL A 102 -4.78 3.63 5.96
N LYS A 103 -5.09 4.65 5.17
CA LYS A 103 -6.26 5.51 5.36
C LYS A 103 -7.41 4.92 4.58
N ALA A 104 -8.47 4.48 5.25
CA ALA A 104 -9.67 3.96 4.60
C ALA A 104 -10.86 4.90 4.83
N PHE A 105 -11.57 5.24 3.75
CA PHE A 105 -12.85 5.95 3.78
C PHE A 105 -13.94 4.92 3.53
N VAL A 106 -14.70 4.60 4.58
CA VAL A 106 -15.72 3.56 4.58
C VAL A 106 -17.08 4.22 4.33
N ASN A 107 -17.74 3.82 3.25
CA ASN A 107 -19.12 4.21 2.98
C ASN A 107 -20.02 2.97 2.99
N ILE A 108 -20.88 2.87 4.01
CA ILE A 108 -21.85 1.79 4.18
C ILE A 108 -23.20 2.27 3.63
N GLU A 109 -23.65 1.63 2.58
CA GLU A 109 -24.98 1.82 2.01
C GLU A 109 -25.89 0.71 2.53
N LEU A 110 -26.89 1.08 3.33
CA LEU A 110 -27.90 0.17 3.84
C LEU A 110 -29.21 0.36 3.07
N LYS A 111 -29.78 -0.73 2.58
CA LYS A 111 -31.06 -0.75 1.86
C LYS A 111 -32.05 -1.69 2.54
N CYS A 112 -33.28 -1.24 2.69
CA CYS A 112 -34.38 -2.03 3.23
C CYS A 112 -35.56 -1.97 2.24
N TYR A 113 -35.96 -3.12 1.67
CA TYR A 113 -36.99 -3.21 0.63
C TYR A 113 -36.86 -2.17 -0.51
N ASN A 114 -35.63 -1.95 -0.98
CA ASN A 114 -35.21 -0.95 -1.99
C ASN A 114 -35.07 0.51 -1.52
N ASP A 115 -35.48 0.85 -0.30
CA ASP A 115 -35.29 2.18 0.25
C ASP A 115 -33.90 2.30 0.90
N ASN A 116 -33.20 3.39 0.57
CA ASN A 116 -31.91 3.70 1.21
C ASN A 116 -32.16 4.18 2.65
N ILE A 117 -31.45 3.58 3.60
CA ILE A 117 -31.43 4.01 4.99
C ILE A 117 -30.22 4.92 5.20
N ASN A 118 -30.48 6.13 5.71
CA ASN A 118 -29.42 7.06 6.02
C ASN A 118 -28.83 6.75 7.41
N ILE A 119 -27.55 6.37 7.46
CA ILE A 119 -26.84 6.13 8.71
C ILE A 119 -26.34 7.49 9.25
N PRO A 120 -26.81 7.98 10.40
CA PRO A 120 -26.58 9.34 10.88
C PRO A 120 -25.17 9.62 11.41
N ASN A 121 -24.19 8.75 11.10
CA ASN A 121 -22.83 8.84 11.63
C ASN A 121 -21.82 9.14 10.52
N ASP A 122 -21.00 10.16 10.72
CA ASP A 122 -19.97 10.61 9.77
C ASP A 122 -18.87 9.57 9.53
N VAL A 123 -18.73 8.62 10.46
CA VAL A 123 -17.78 7.50 10.44
C VAL A 123 -18.09 6.46 9.35
N TYR A 124 -19.36 6.32 8.94
CA TYR A 124 -19.81 5.29 7.99
C TYR A 124 -20.28 5.85 6.63
N CYS A 125 -20.16 7.16 6.40
CA CYS A 125 -20.60 7.81 5.17
C CYS A 125 -19.43 8.27 4.26
N GLY A 126 -18.24 7.70 4.47
CA GLY A 126 -17.04 8.01 3.69
C GLY A 126 -16.40 9.36 3.95
N LYS A 127 -16.92 10.16 4.91
CA LYS A 127 -16.36 11.50 5.23
C LYS A 127 -15.15 11.41 6.17
N ARG A 128 -15.24 10.57 7.20
CA ARG A 128 -14.18 10.42 8.20
C ARG A 128 -13.30 9.21 7.87
N PRO A 129 -11.96 9.38 7.85
CA PRO A 129 -11.06 8.27 7.61
C PRO A 129 -10.89 7.38 8.83
N TRP A 130 -10.71 6.10 8.56
CA TRP A 130 -10.22 5.10 9.49
C TRP A 130 -8.73 4.93 9.26
N ILE A 131 -7.95 4.95 10.34
CA ILE A 131 -6.51 4.71 10.28
C ILE A 131 -6.27 3.26 10.68
N LEU A 132 -5.77 2.47 9.73
CA LEU A 132 -5.52 1.04 9.95
C LEU A 132 -4.02 0.80 10.09
N PRO A 133 -3.57 0.33 11.26
CA PRO A 133 -2.19 -0.12 11.44
C PRO A 133 -1.87 -1.34 10.55
N PRO A 134 -0.58 -1.58 10.25
CA PRO A 134 -0.16 -2.76 9.49
C PRO A 134 -0.63 -4.07 10.16
N ASN A 135 -1.18 -5.00 9.37
CA ASN A 135 -1.62 -6.33 9.83
C ASN A 135 -2.62 -6.31 11.01
N ALA A 136 -3.35 -5.21 11.18
CA ALA A 136 -4.26 -5.02 12.31
C ALA A 136 -5.73 -4.99 11.89
N PHE A 137 -6.59 -5.39 12.84
CA PHE A 137 -8.03 -5.29 12.72
C PHE A 137 -8.54 -4.01 13.36
N VAL A 138 -9.49 -3.37 12.71
CA VAL A 138 -10.30 -2.29 13.30
C VAL A 138 -11.76 -2.70 13.22
N HIS A 139 -12.43 -2.70 14.37
CA HIS A 139 -13.84 -3.01 14.48
C HIS A 139 -14.65 -1.72 14.62
N GLY A 140 -15.79 -1.67 13.95
CA GLY A 140 -16.85 -0.74 14.35
C GLY A 140 -18.21 -1.39 14.22
N HIS A 141 -19.17 -0.74 14.86
CA HIS A 141 -20.52 -1.25 14.91
C HIS A 141 -21.52 -0.11 15.03
N PHE A 142 -22.74 -0.35 14.56
CA PHE A 142 -23.86 0.54 14.79
C PHE A 142 -25.14 -0.27 14.98
N ARG A 143 -26.08 0.31 15.70
CA ARG A 143 -27.35 -0.34 16.00
C ARG A 143 -28.41 0.05 14.99
N LEU A 144 -29.09 -0.94 14.44
CA LEU A 144 -30.27 -0.75 13.59
C LEU A 144 -31.52 -0.91 14.46
N ASN A 145 -32.28 0.19 14.58
CA ASN A 145 -33.53 0.26 15.32
C ASN A 145 -34.62 0.92 14.47
N ASP A 146 -35.86 0.94 14.97
CA ASP A 146 -37.00 1.53 14.25
C ASP A 146 -36.79 3.00 13.89
N ASN A 147 -36.02 3.77 14.68
CA ASN A 147 -35.74 5.18 14.38
C ASN A 147 -34.91 5.35 13.09
N LEU A 148 -33.97 4.44 12.83
CA LEU A 148 -33.20 4.40 11.59
C LEU A 148 -34.06 3.95 10.41
N LEU A 149 -35.05 3.10 10.65
CA LEU A 149 -35.99 2.60 9.64
C LEU A 149 -37.16 3.56 9.36
N LYS A 150 -37.31 4.65 10.13
CA LYS A 150 -38.37 5.65 9.91
C LYS A 150 -38.37 6.19 8.48
N SER A 151 -37.20 6.37 7.87
CA SER A 151 -37.11 6.87 6.50
C SER A 151 -37.67 5.90 5.44
N SER A 152 -37.75 4.60 5.75
CA SER A 152 -38.36 3.59 4.88
C SER A 152 -39.79 3.21 5.29
N ASN A 153 -40.36 3.84 6.33
CA ASN A 153 -41.65 3.46 6.93
C ASN A 153 -41.72 1.96 7.30
N ARG A 154 -40.61 1.38 7.75
CA ARG A 154 -40.50 -0.03 8.17
C ARG A 154 -40.17 -0.17 9.64
N THR A 155 -40.43 -1.35 10.17
CA THR A 155 -40.08 -1.73 11.55
C THR A 155 -39.19 -2.96 11.58
N ILE A 156 -38.48 -3.15 12.69
CA ILE A 156 -37.66 -4.34 12.96
C ILE A 156 -38.54 -5.60 13.02
N ALA A 157 -39.79 -5.47 13.50
CA ALA A 157 -40.76 -6.56 13.51
C ALA A 157 -41.12 -7.05 12.08
N GLU A 158 -41.28 -6.13 11.13
CA GLU A 158 -41.53 -6.45 9.72
C GLU A 158 -40.33 -7.14 9.07
N LEU A 159 -39.10 -6.71 9.41
CA LEU A 159 -37.86 -7.37 8.95
C LEU A 159 -37.77 -8.82 9.44
N LYS A 160 -38.18 -9.09 10.68
CA LYS A 160 -38.17 -10.44 11.27
C LYS A 160 -39.18 -11.38 10.61
N GLN A 161 -40.38 -10.90 10.30
CA GLN A 161 -41.44 -11.73 9.71
C GLN A 161 -41.11 -12.20 8.29
N LYS A 162 -40.39 -11.39 7.52
CA LYS A 162 -40.10 -11.67 6.11
C LYS A 162 -38.80 -12.46 5.87
N GLY A 163 -38.01 -12.71 6.92
CA GLY A 163 -36.86 -13.61 6.87
C GLY A 163 -35.71 -13.16 5.96
N GLU A 164 -34.76 -14.08 5.72
CA GLU A 164 -33.50 -13.91 4.96
C GLU A 164 -33.66 -13.71 3.45
N ASP A 165 -34.79 -13.15 2.99
CA ASP A 165 -34.89 -12.76 1.59
C ASP A 165 -33.88 -11.63 1.32
N ILE A 166 -33.02 -11.82 0.32
CA ILE A 166 -31.89 -10.92 0.01
C ILE A 166 -32.35 -9.48 -0.31
N ASN A 167 -33.64 -9.34 -0.64
CA ASN A 167 -34.32 -8.09 -0.95
C ASN A 167 -34.85 -7.36 0.30
N THR A 168 -34.85 -8.01 1.47
CA THR A 168 -35.40 -7.48 2.72
C THR A 168 -34.46 -6.48 3.36
N LEU A 169 -33.19 -6.85 3.55
CA LEU A 169 -32.14 -5.98 4.07
C LEU A 169 -30.85 -6.31 3.31
N SER A 170 -30.33 -5.34 2.56
CA SER A 170 -29.04 -5.47 1.88
C SER A 170 -28.09 -4.38 2.31
N MET A 171 -26.81 -4.75 2.43
CA MET A 171 -25.76 -3.85 2.85
C MET A 171 -24.62 -3.93 1.84
N LYS A 172 -24.17 -2.76 1.39
CA LYS A 172 -23.04 -2.63 0.49
C LYS A 172 -22.00 -1.75 1.16
N VAL A 173 -20.75 -2.20 1.15
CA VAL A 173 -19.63 -1.44 1.68
C VAL A 173 -18.75 -1.02 0.51
N ASN A 174 -18.57 0.29 0.36
CA ASN A 174 -17.60 0.86 -0.55
C ASN A 174 -16.42 1.36 0.29
N ILE A 175 -15.22 0.84 0.02
CA ILE A 175 -14.00 1.22 0.74
C ILE A 175 -13.07 1.88 -0.27
N ASN A 176 -12.76 3.15 -0.05
CA ASN A 176 -11.70 3.84 -0.76
C ASN A 176 -10.48 3.93 0.15
N CYS A 177 -9.30 3.55 -0.32
CA CYS A 177 -8.12 3.46 0.53
C CYS A 177 -6.86 4.03 -0.13
N THR A 178 -6.02 4.63 0.70
CA THR A 178 -4.73 5.21 0.31
C THR A 178 -3.67 4.84 1.34
N SER A 179 -2.48 4.46 0.88
CA SER A 179 -1.31 4.28 1.74
C SER A 179 -0.93 5.60 2.43
N ILE A 180 -0.47 5.53 3.68
CA ILE A 180 0.08 6.67 4.45
C ILE A 180 1.56 6.41 4.73
#